data_AF-A0A374UNG7-F1
#
_entry.id   AF-A0A374UNG7-F1
#
_cell.length_a   1.000
_cell.length_b   1.000
_cell.length_c   1.000
_cell.angle_alpha   90.00
_cell.angle_beta   90.00
_cell.angle_gamma   90.00
#
_symmetry.space_group_name_H-M   'P 1'
#
loop_
_entity.id
_entity.type
_entity.pdbx_description
1 polymer ?
#
loop_
_entity_poly.entity_id
_entity_poly.type
_entity_poly.pdbx_seq_one_letter_code
_entity_poly.pdbx_strand_id
1 'polypeptide(L)'
;MKYCYSSFSLKKPEMYENGDFESMLNLLRASENKTVLVKLKYKKGILKDFRLMSESLAKAYNDERFLQLELTGWGLNEKSCKTI
;
A
#
# COMPACT_ATOMS: atom_id res chain seq x y z
N MET A 1 -6.77 11.64 -14.82
CA MET A 1 -6.23 11.68 -13.44
C MET A 1 -5.28 10.50 -13.31
N LYS A 2 -4.06 10.67 -12.78
CA LYS A 2 -3.14 9.55 -12.56
C LYS A 2 -3.27 9.02 -11.14
N TYR A 3 -3.15 7.71 -10.99
CA TYR A 3 -3.28 7.01 -9.71
C TYR A 3 -1.95 6.38 -9.33
N CYS A 4 -1.53 6.55 -8.07
CA CYS A 4 -0.29 5.96 -7.56
C CYS A 4 -0.61 4.58 -6.99
N TYR A 5 0.01 3.53 -7.53
CA TYR A 5 -0.13 2.17 -7.04
C TYR A 5 1.16 1.72 -6.37
N SER A 6 1.00 0.96 -5.30
CA SER A 6 2.07 0.18 -4.67
C SER A 6 1.59 -1.25 -4.53
N SER A 7 2.45 -2.19 -4.93
CA SER A 7 2.27 -3.61 -4.71
C SER A 7 3.15 -4.04 -3.54
N PHE A 8 2.60 -4.88 -2.68
CA PHE A 8 3.29 -5.38 -1.50
C PHE A 8 3.19 -6.89 -1.40
N SER A 9 4.21 -7.52 -0.84
CA SER A 9 4.18 -8.87 -0.28
C SER A 9 4.22 -8.80 1.25
N LEU A 10 3.80 -9.87 1.91
CA LEU A 10 4.05 -10.05 3.34
C LEU A 10 5.44 -10.68 3.52
N LYS A 11 6.24 -10.09 4.41
CA LYS A 11 7.58 -10.60 4.76
C LYS A 11 7.55 -11.98 5.42
N LYS A 12 6.43 -12.30 6.06
CA LYS A 12 6.22 -13.50 6.88
C LYS A 12 5.26 -14.44 6.16
N PRO A 13 5.74 -15.57 5.62
CA PRO A 13 4.89 -16.52 4.90
C PRO A 13 3.71 -17.05 5.71
N GLU A 14 3.88 -17.22 7.03
CA GLU A 14 2.85 -17.70 7.94
C GLU A 14 1.59 -16.83 7.97
N MET A 15 1.71 -15.54 7.61
CA MET A 15 0.58 -14.61 7.54
C MET A 15 -0.38 -14.90 6.38
N TYR A 16 0.05 -15.66 5.37
CA TYR A 16 -0.83 -16.14 4.31
C TYR A 16 -1.70 -17.32 4.78
N GLU A 17 -1.18 -18.13 5.70
CA GLU A 17 -1.83 -19.36 6.17
C GLU A 17 -2.75 -19.13 7.39
N ASN A 18 -2.39 -18.18 8.25
CA ASN A 18 -3.09 -17.94 9.51
C ASN A 18 -4.33 -17.01 9.40
N GLY A 19 -4.68 -16.60 8.18
CA GLY A 19 -5.81 -15.70 7.90
C GLY A 19 -5.50 -14.20 8.02
N ASP A 20 -4.27 -13.80 8.38
CA ASP A 20 -3.88 -12.39 8.45
C ASP A 20 -3.99 -11.70 7.09
N PHE A 21 -3.51 -12.35 6.03
CA PHE A 21 -3.58 -11.80 4.67
C PHE A 21 -5.02 -11.45 4.27
N GLU A 22 -5.95 -12.39 4.39
CA GLU A 22 -7.35 -12.19 4.02
C GLU A 22 -8.02 -11.13 4.89
N SER A 23 -7.74 -11.15 6.21
CA SER A 23 -8.22 -10.13 7.14
C SER A 23 -7.75 -8.72 6.75
N MET A 24 -6.45 -8.55 6.49
CA MET A 24 -5.85 -7.28 6.08
C MET A 24 -6.37 -6.82 4.72
N LEU A 25 -6.51 -7.73 3.76
CA LEU A 25 -7.04 -7.42 2.44
C LEU A 25 -8.49 -6.93 2.51
N ASN A 26 -9.31 -7.55 3.35
CA ASN A 26 -10.68 -7.12 3.58
C ASN A 26 -10.76 -5.73 4.22
N LEU A 27 -9.87 -5.41 5.19
CA LEU A 27 -9.75 -4.06 5.74
C LEU A 27 -9.43 -3.01 4.66
N LEU A 28 -8.52 -3.33 3.74
CA LEU A 28 -8.16 -2.43 2.64
C LEU A 28 -9.30 -2.27 1.62
N ARG A 29 -10.02 -3.35 1.29
CA ARG A 29 -11.17 -3.32 0.35
C ARG A 29 -12.33 -2.50 0.88
N ALA A 30 -12.62 -2.60 2.18
CA ALA A 30 -13.66 -1.82 2.85
C ALA A 30 -13.22 -0.38 3.20
N SER A 31 -12.01 0.02 2.80
CA SER A 31 -11.44 1.29 3.21
C SER A 31 -12.04 2.48 2.47
N GLU A 32 -12.51 3.45 3.26
CA GLU A 32 -12.93 4.76 2.79
C GLU A 32 -12.35 5.84 3.70
N ASN A 33 -11.98 6.98 3.10
CA ASN A 33 -11.54 8.19 3.80
C ASN A 33 -10.37 7.99 4.77
N LYS A 34 -9.46 7.05 4.47
CA LYS A 34 -8.19 6.88 5.21
C LYS A 34 -7.11 7.77 4.62
N THR A 35 -6.39 8.48 5.49
CA THR A 35 -5.22 9.28 5.12
C THR A 35 -3.94 8.53 5.46
N VAL A 36 -3.04 8.43 4.49
CA VAL A 36 -1.72 7.81 4.65
C VAL A 36 -0.64 8.70 4.06
N LEU A 37 0.57 8.60 4.60
CA LEU A 37 1.74 9.30 4.10
C LEU A 37 2.39 8.54 2.96
N VAL A 38 2.84 9.29 1.97
CA VAL A 38 3.61 8.80 0.83
C VAL A 38 4.87 9.62 0.67
N LYS A 39 5.94 8.98 0.21
CA LYS A 39 7.21 9.62 -0.13
C LYS A 39 7.38 9.61 -1.64
N LEU A 40 7.58 10.80 -2.21
CA LEU A 40 7.84 11.00 -3.63
C LEU A 40 9.29 11.42 -3.83
N LYS A 41 9.97 10.82 -4.82
CA LYS A 41 11.32 11.22 -5.21
C LYS A 41 11.27 11.77 -6.63
N TYR A 42 11.73 13.00 -6.80
CA TYR A 42 11.85 13.64 -8.11
C TYR A 42 13.32 13.83 -8.48
N LYS A 43 13.63 13.72 -9.77
CA LYS A 43 14.94 14.08 -10.34
C LYS A 43 14.71 14.85 -11.63
N LYS A 44 15.17 16.10 -11.67
CA LYS A 44 14.96 17.03 -12.80
C LYS A 44 13.47 17.18 -13.18
N GLY A 45 12.59 17.36 -12.20
CA GLY A 45 11.15 17.49 -12.40
C GLY A 45 10.40 16.20 -12.74
N ILE A 46 11.10 15.08 -12.95
CA ILE A 46 10.49 13.79 -13.29
C ILE A 46 10.37 12.94 -12.03
N LEU A 47 9.19 12.35 -11.77
CA LEU A 47 8.99 11.38 -10.70
C LEU A 47 9.84 10.12 -10.96
N LYS A 48 10.67 9.75 -9.99
CA LYS A 48 11.58 8.59 -10.05
C LYS A 48 11.27 7.53 -9.03
N ASP A 49 10.50 7.84 -7.99
CA ASP A 49 10.11 6.89 -6.96
C ASP A 49 8.82 7.33 -6.28
N PHE A 50 7.97 6.36 -5.95
CA PHE A 50 6.77 6.51 -5.14
C PHE A 50 6.74 5.40 -4.10
N ARG A 51 6.64 5.77 -2.83
CA ARG A 51 6.58 4.83 -1.72
C ARG A 51 5.49 5.20 -0.74
N LEU A 52 4.52 4.30 -0.55
CA LEU A 52 3.60 4.39 0.57
C LEU A 52 4.30 3.94 1.86
N MET A 53 4.15 4.73 2.92
CA MET A 53 4.81 4.49 4.21
C MET A 53 4.01 3.48 5.04
N SER A 54 4.57 2.29 5.25
CA SER A 54 3.91 1.20 6.00
C SER A 54 3.59 1.59 7.44
N GLU A 55 4.41 2.43 8.08
CA GLU A 55 4.18 2.94 9.43
C GLU A 55 2.95 3.85 9.48
N SER A 56 2.78 4.69 8.45
CA SER A 56 1.57 5.50 8.33
C SER A 56 0.34 4.66 8.06
N LEU A 57 0.48 3.58 7.30
CA LEU A 57 -0.61 2.64 7.05
C LEU A 57 -1.01 1.92 8.34
N ALA A 58 -0.04 1.36 9.06
CA ALA A 58 -0.24 0.71 10.35
C ALA A 58 -0.98 1.64 11.33
N LYS A 59 -0.56 2.91 11.41
CA LYS A 59 -1.22 3.92 12.24
C LYS A 59 -2.66 4.22 11.78
N ALA A 60 -2.92 4.34 10.48
CA ALA A 60 -4.25 4.67 9.95
C ALA A 60 -5.30 3.57 10.19
N TYR A 61 -4.84 2.32 10.29
CA TYR A 61 -5.69 1.16 10.59
C TYR A 61 -5.59 0.68 12.05
N ASN A 62 -4.69 1.26 12.85
CA ASN A 62 -4.34 0.76 14.19
C ASN A 62 -3.99 -0.73 14.18
N ASP A 63 -3.16 -1.14 13.22
CA ASP A 63 -2.81 -2.54 12.96
C ASP A 63 -1.34 -2.67 12.57
N GLU A 64 -0.53 -3.25 13.46
CA GLU A 64 0.92 -3.41 13.27
C GLU A 64 1.29 -4.43 12.20
N ARG A 65 0.35 -5.27 11.75
CA ARG A 65 0.61 -6.25 10.68
C ARG A 65 1.01 -5.56 9.38
N PHE A 66 0.57 -4.31 9.15
CA PHE A 66 1.02 -3.51 8.00
C PHE A 66 2.52 -3.17 8.01
N LEU A 67 3.22 -3.28 9.14
CA LEU A 67 4.69 -3.16 9.21
C LEU A 67 5.41 -4.36 8.58
N GLN A 68 4.70 -5.47 8.39
CA GLN A 68 5.19 -6.69 7.74
C GLN A 68 5.09 -6.62 6.21
N LEU A 69 4.63 -5.49 5.64
CA LEU A 69 4.63 -5.30 4.20
C LEU A 69 6.03 -5.02 3.67
N GLU A 70 6.36 -5.65 2.54
CA GLU A 70 7.53 -5.37 1.73
C GLU A 70 7.07 -4.87 0.36
N LEU A 71 7.60 -3.71 -0.07
CA LEU A 71 7.24 -3.13 -1.37
C LEU A 71 7.85 -3.97 -2.49
N THR A 72 7.01 -4.57 -3.33
CA THR A 72 7.44 -5.37 -4.49
C THR A 72 7.39 -4.59 -5.80
N GLY A 73 6.62 -3.52 -5.85
CA GLY A 73 6.54 -2.67 -7.03
C GLY A 73 5.71 -1.40 -6.81
N TRP A 74 5.85 -0.45 -7.72
CA TRP A 74 5.04 0.77 -7.74
C TRP A 74 4.84 1.28 -9.15
N GLY A 75 3.82 2.12 -9.35
CA GLY A 75 3.56 2.72 -10.67
C GLY A 75 2.55 3.85 -10.65
N LEU A 76 2.53 4.62 -11.74
CA LEU A 76 1.47 5.58 -12.05
C LEU A 76 0.54 4.96 -13.10
N ASN A 77 -0.75 4.89 -12.79
CA ASN A 77 -1.75 4.28 -13.64
C ASN A 77 -2.79 5.30 -14.10
N GLU A 78 -3.33 5.11 -15.30
CA GLU A 78 -4.37 5.99 -15.87
C GLU A 78 -5.77 5.68 -15.32
N LYS A 79 -5.98 4.46 -14.81
CA LYS A 79 -7.24 3.99 -14.23
C LYS A 79 -7.10 3.76 -12.73
N SER A 80 -8.22 3.84 -12.01
CA SER A 80 -8.32 3.50 -10.59
C SER A 80 -8.54 2.01 -10.40
N CYS A 81 -8.14 1.47 -9.25
CA CYS A 81 -8.37 0.07 -8.90
C CYS A 81 -9.85 -0.20 -8.59
N LYS A 82 -10.65 0.86 -8.38
CA LYS A 82 -12.11 0.80 -8.23
C LYS A 82 -12.88 0.80 -9.56
N THR A 83 -12.19 0.93 -10.70
CA THR A 83 -12.81 0.96 -12.05
C THR A 83 -12.50 -0.29 -12.87
N ILE A 84 -12.10 -1.38 -12.20
CA ILE A 84 -11.90 -2.71 -12.81
C ILE A 84 -13.14 -3.54 -12.55
#